data_AF-A0A925B9U2-F1
#
_entry.id   AF-A0A925B9U2-F1
#
_cell.length_a   1.000
_cell.length_b   1.000
_cell.length_c   1.000
_cell.angle_alpha   90.00
_cell.angle_beta   90.00
_cell.angle_gamma   90.00
#
_symmetry.space_group_name_H-M   'P 1'
#
loop_
_entity.id
_entity.type
_entity.pdbx_description
1 polymer ?
#
loop_
_entity_poly.entity_id
_entity_poly.type
_entity_poly.pdbx_seq_one_letter_code
_entity_poly.pdbx_strand_id
1 'polypeptide(L)'
;MRQYIGQSIKPSEDVVLVVEAALSTLGADKTKKARVYGKQGIPEYWIVAIERRELIVHRQPDTDTGGYADMQTYTESQTVSPLARPDTVILVADLIA
;
A
#
# COMPACT_ATOMS: atom_id res chain seq x y z
N MET A 1 16.23 5.71 -1.93
CA MET A 1 14.88 6.22 -2.25
C MET A 1 14.73 7.57 -1.56
N ARG A 2 14.74 8.67 -2.32
CA ARG A 2 14.78 10.03 -1.76
C ARG A 2 13.49 10.34 -0.99
N GLN A 3 13.71 11.09 0.08
CA GLN A 3 12.86 11.32 1.23
C GLN A 3 11.64 12.20 0.87
N TYR A 4 10.44 11.61 0.81
CA TYR A 4 9.17 12.35 0.85
C TYR A 4 8.72 12.65 2.31
N ILE A 5 9.58 12.38 3.29
CA ILE A 5 9.32 12.63 4.71
C ILE A 5 9.61 14.11 5.00
N GLY A 6 8.68 15.00 4.64
CA GLY A 6 8.84 16.42 4.97
C GLY A 6 7.72 17.34 4.48
N GLN A 7 7.04 16.99 3.39
CA GLN A 7 5.80 17.67 3.01
C GLN A 7 4.65 16.72 3.24
N SER A 8 3.75 17.10 4.15
CA SER A 8 2.43 16.51 4.25
C SER A 8 1.66 16.91 2.99
N ILE A 9 1.94 16.21 1.89
CA ILE A 9 1.02 16.19 0.76
C ILE A 9 -0.21 15.48 1.31
N LYS A 10 -1.26 16.25 1.61
CA LYS A 10 -2.58 15.68 1.77
C LYS A 10 -2.92 15.07 0.40
N PRO A 11 -3.05 13.75 0.29
CA PRO A 11 -3.59 13.14 -0.91
C PRO A 11 -4.92 13.82 -1.20
N SER A 12 -5.16 14.18 -2.47
CA SER A 12 -6.48 14.69 -2.85
C SER A 12 -7.53 13.63 -2.55
N GLU A 13 -8.79 14.04 -2.42
CA GLU A 13 -9.92 13.10 -2.24
C GLU A 13 -10.04 12.09 -3.40
N ASP A 14 -9.36 12.35 -4.53
CA ASP A 14 -9.32 11.50 -5.72
C ASP A 14 -8.28 10.36 -5.67
N VAL A 15 -7.48 10.26 -4.60
CA VAL A 15 -6.48 9.18 -4.48
C VAL A 15 -7.15 7.86 -4.12
N VAL A 16 -7.23 6.97 -5.10
CA VAL A 16 -7.89 5.66 -4.98
C VAL A 16 -6.95 4.50 -4.63
N LEU A 17 -5.65 4.66 -4.88
CA LEU A 17 -4.60 3.67 -4.59
C LEU A 17 -3.27 4.37 -4.33
N VAL A 18 -2.59 3.99 -3.25
CA VAL A 18 -1.17 4.35 -3.01
C VAL A 18 -0.32 3.09 -3.12
N VAL A 19 0.81 3.15 -3.83
CA VAL A 19 1.76 2.03 -3.95
C VAL A 19 3.15 2.48 -3.52
N GLU A 20 3.76 1.76 -2.59
CA GLU A 20 5.13 2.00 -2.13
C GLU A 20 6.05 0.80 -2.36
N ALA A 21 7.21 1.03 -2.97
CA ALA A 21 8.28 0.05 -3.07
C ALA A 21 9.24 0.19 -1.89
N ALA A 22 9.56 -0.94 -1.23
CA ALA A 22 10.50 -0.98 -0.12
C ALA A 22 11.65 -1.96 -0.43
N LEU A 23 12.87 -1.41 -0.46
CA LEU A 23 14.12 -2.14 -0.70
C LEU A 23 14.78 -2.65 0.59
N SER A 24 14.24 -2.34 1.77
CA SER A 24 14.78 -2.77 3.05
C SER A 24 13.69 -3.40 3.91
N THR A 25 14.09 -3.95 5.06
CA THR A 25 13.16 -4.49 6.06
C THR A 25 12.00 -3.55 6.36
N LEU A 26 10.82 -4.16 6.52
CA LEU A 26 9.56 -3.50 6.89
C LEU A 26 9.75 -2.85 8.28
N GLY A 27 10.00 -1.54 8.32
CA GLY A 27 10.21 -0.79 9.57
C GLY A 27 8.96 -0.04 10.06
N ALA A 28 9.12 0.66 11.20
CA ALA A 28 8.09 1.48 11.85
C ALA A 28 7.46 2.56 10.93
N ASP A 29 8.14 2.94 9.85
CA ASP A 29 7.64 3.89 8.84
C ASP A 29 6.34 3.39 8.17
N LYS A 30 6.17 2.08 7.98
CA LYS A 30 4.97 1.51 7.35
C LYS A 30 3.74 1.63 8.24
N THR A 31 3.88 1.36 9.53
CA THR A 31 2.79 1.52 10.52
C THR A 31 2.34 2.98 10.59
N LYS A 32 3.30 3.93 10.51
CA LYS A 32 2.99 5.37 10.49
C LYS A 32 2.20 5.76 9.24
N LYS A 33 2.65 5.32 8.06
CA LYS A 33 1.98 5.65 6.79
C LYS A 33 0.61 4.99 6.64
N ALA A 34 0.50 3.71 6.98
CA ALA A 34 -0.79 3.02 6.97
C ALA A 34 -1.81 3.74 7.85
N ARG A 35 -1.39 4.18 9.05
CA ARG A 35 -2.24 4.98 9.93
C ARG A 35 -2.70 6.29 9.29
N VAL A 36 -1.77 7.04 8.68
CA VAL A 36 -2.06 8.31 8.01
C VAL A 36 -3.00 8.13 6.82
N TYR A 37 -2.70 7.19 5.93
CA TYR A 37 -3.51 6.93 4.74
C TYR A 37 -4.90 6.41 5.07
N GLY A 38 -5.01 5.50 6.04
CA GLY A 38 -6.30 5.03 6.53
C GLY A 38 -7.13 6.15 7.15
N LYS A 39 -6.50 7.05 7.93
CA LYS A 39 -7.18 8.22 8.51
C LYS A 39 -7.69 9.18 7.44
N GLN A 40 -7.05 9.21 6.27
CA GLN A 40 -7.45 10.00 5.11
C GLN A 40 -8.49 9.29 4.24
N GLY A 41 -8.89 8.07 4.57
CA GLY A 41 -9.92 7.33 3.82
C GLY A 41 -9.46 6.78 2.48
N ILE A 42 -8.15 6.67 2.23
CA ILE A 42 -7.64 6.11 0.98
C ILE A 42 -8.12 4.65 0.88
N PRO A 43 -8.83 4.25 -0.19
CA PRO A 43 -9.45 2.93 -0.26
C PRO A 43 -8.45 1.76 -0.19
N GLU A 44 -7.27 1.96 -0.76
CA GLU A 44 -6.29 0.90 -0.94
C GLU A 44 -4.85 1.43 -0.83
N TYR A 45 -4.02 0.70 -0.08
CA TYR A 45 -2.60 1.00 0.09
C TYR A 45 -1.75 -0.26 -0.06
N TRP A 46 -0.82 -0.23 -1.00
CA TRP A 46 0.04 -1.35 -1.36
C TRP A 46 1.48 -1.09 -0.97
N ILE A 47 2.13 -2.16 -0.52
CA ILE A 47 3.55 -2.15 -0.18
C ILE A 47 4.25 -3.31 -0.89
N VAL A 48 5.04 -2.98 -1.91
CA VAL A 48 5.89 -3.92 -2.64
C VAL A 48 7.17 -4.14 -1.83
N ALA A 49 7.29 -5.28 -1.16
CA ALA A 49 8.43 -5.64 -0.35
C ALA A 49 9.45 -6.43 -1.18
N ILE A 50 10.35 -5.71 -1.87
CA ILE A 50 11.22 -6.26 -2.92
C ILE A 50 12.12 -7.39 -2.39
N GLU A 51 12.83 -7.16 -1.27
CA GLU A 51 13.71 -8.19 -0.67
C GLU A 51 12.94 -9.43 -0.20
N ARG A 52 11.68 -9.26 0.21
CA ARG A 52 10.83 -10.35 0.70
C ARG A 52 10.08 -11.07 -0.43
N ARG A 53 10.10 -10.49 -1.64
CA ARG A 53 9.34 -10.96 -2.81
C ARG A 53 7.84 -11.11 -2.53
N GLU A 54 7.30 -10.14 -1.81
CA GLU A 54 5.91 -10.12 -1.35
C GLU A 54 5.25 -8.77 -1.67
N LEU A 55 3.93 -8.80 -1.85
CA LEU A 55 3.09 -7.61 -1.85
C LEU A 55 2.20 -7.63 -0.60
N ILE A 56 2.20 -6.53 0.15
CA ILE A 56 1.28 -6.32 1.28
C ILE A 56 0.20 -5.34 0.83
N VAL A 57 -1.06 -5.74 0.91
CA VAL A 57 -2.22 -4.97 0.51
C VAL A 57 -3.03 -4.62 1.75
N HIS A 58 -3.29 -3.33 1.94
CA HIS A 58 -4.14 -2.79 2.98
C HIS A 58 -5.43 -2.24 2.37
N ARG A 59 -6.58 -2.63 2.91
CA ARG A 59 -7.93 -2.26 2.47
C ARG A 59 -8.85 -2.00 3.67
N GLN A 60 -10.02 -1.41 3.41
CA GLN A 60 -11.00 -1.02 4.43
C GLN A 60 -10.39 0.00 5.42
N PRO A 61 -10.14 1.24 4.98
CA PRO A 61 -9.52 2.26 5.81
C PRO A 61 -10.42 2.62 7.01
N ASP A 62 -9.81 2.81 8.18
CA ASP A 62 -10.47 3.35 9.36
C ASP A 62 -10.22 4.86 9.44
N THR A 63 -11.25 5.65 9.14
CA THR A 63 -11.19 7.12 9.18
C THR A 63 -11.25 7.70 10.59
N ASP A 64 -11.57 6.91 11.62
CA ASP A 64 -11.69 7.34 13.02
C ASP A 64 -10.37 7.14 13.78
N THR A 65 -9.76 5.96 13.68
CA THR A 65 -8.53 5.62 14.39
C THR A 65 -7.28 5.66 13.49
N GLY A 66 -7.47 5.60 12.17
CA GLY A 66 -6.43 5.45 11.17
C GLY A 66 -6.05 3.99 10.93
N GLY A 67 -5.42 3.70 9.80
CA GLY A 67 -5.03 2.33 9.44
C GLY A 67 -6.11 1.62 8.62
N TYR A 68 -6.02 0.30 8.57
CA TYR A 68 -6.80 -0.53 7.66
C TYR A 68 -7.25 -1.80 8.38
N ALA A 69 -8.51 -2.18 8.20
CA ALA A 69 -9.08 -3.37 8.83
C ALA A 69 -8.74 -4.67 8.09
N ASP A 70 -8.48 -4.59 6.78
CA ASP A 70 -8.04 -5.72 5.96
C ASP A 70 -6.57 -5.54 5.56
N MET A 71 -5.77 -6.57 5.83
CA MET A 71 -4.37 -6.64 5.46
C MET A 71 -4.05 -8.04 4.96
N GLN A 72 -3.59 -8.14 3.72
CA GLN A 72 -3.24 -9.41 3.08
C GLN A 72 -1.84 -9.34 2.49
N THR A 73 -1.12 -10.46 2.59
CA THR A 73 0.19 -10.63 1.94
C THR A 73 0.03 -11.60 0.79
N TYR A 74 0.54 -11.21 -0.37
CA TYR A 74 0.56 -12.02 -1.59
C TYR A 74 2.01 -12.38 -1.93
N THR A 75 2.23 -13.65 -2.30
CA THR A 75 3.50 -14.13 -2.84
C THR A 75 3.64 -13.75 -4.31
N GLU A 76 4.86 -13.79 -4.84
CA GLU A 76 5.17 -13.50 -6.25
C GLU A 76 4.38 -14.32 -7.28
N SER A 77 3.91 -15.52 -6.91
CA SER A 77 3.12 -16.40 -7.78
C SER A 77 1.63 -16.11 -7.77
N GLN A 78 1.17 -15.24 -6.87
CA GLN A 78 -0.24 -14.86 -6.77
C GLN A 78 -0.53 -13.62 -7.62
N THR A 79 -1.81 -13.40 -7.86
CA THR A 79 -2.31 -12.23 -8.57
C THR A 79 -3.14 -11.34 -7.64
N VAL A 80 -3.18 -10.05 -7.97
CA VAL A 80 -3.98 -9.04 -7.27
C VAL A 80 -4.63 -8.11 -8.28
N SER A 81 -5.79 -7.57 -7.94
CA SER A 81 -6.44 -6.50 -8.69
C SER A 81 -6.65 -5.27 -7.81
N PRO A 82 -6.35 -4.06 -8.29
CA PRO A 82 -6.72 -2.82 -7.61
C PRO A 82 -8.24 -2.71 -7.44
N LEU A 83 -8.70 -2.17 -6.30
CA LEU A 83 -10.13 -1.91 -6.08
C LEU A 83 -10.71 -0.94 -7.11
N ALA A 84 -9.92 0.04 -7.55
CA ALA A 84 -10.33 1.02 -8.55
C ALA A 84 -10.41 0.46 -9.98
N ARG A 85 -9.77 -0.71 -10.23
CA ARG A 85 -9.78 -1.43 -11.52
C ARG A 85 -9.81 -2.95 -11.31
N PRO A 86 -10.96 -3.51 -10.90
CA PRO A 86 -11.05 -4.94 -10.57
C PRO A 86 -10.83 -5.89 -11.75
N ASP A 87 -10.92 -5.39 -12.97
CA ASP A 87 -10.67 -6.10 -14.23
C ASP A 87 -9.18 -6.19 -14.59
N THR A 88 -8.33 -5.40 -13.92
CA THR A 88 -6.89 -5.43 -14.12
C THR A 88 -6.26 -6.44 -13.16
N VAL A 89 -5.88 -7.61 -13.68
CA VAL A 89 -5.18 -8.66 -12.91
C VAL A 89 -3.67 -8.47 -13.08
N ILE A 90 -2.97 -8.32 -11.96
CA ILE A 90 -1.52 -8.09 -11.92
C ILE A 90 -0.87 -9.30 -11.24
N LEU A 91 0.12 -9.92 -11.90
CA LEU A 91 0.98 -10.91 -11.26
C LEU A 91 1.94 -10.19 -10.31
N VAL A 92 2.03 -10.66 -9.07
CA VAL A 92 2.88 -9.98 -8.06
C VAL A 92 4.35 -9.98 -8.46
N ALA A 93 4.83 -11.02 -9.15
CA ALA A 93 6.18 -11.05 -9.71
C ALA A 93 6.48 -9.85 -10.64
N ASP A 94 5.50 -9.35 -11.40
CA ASP A 94 5.68 -8.23 -12.33
C ASP A 94 5.89 -6.89 -11.59
N LEU A 95 5.49 -6.81 -10.31
CA LEU A 95 5.68 -5.64 -9.46
C LEU A 95 7.07 -5.61 -8.80
N ILE A 96 7.77 -6.75 -8.75
CA ILE A 96 9.01 -6.95 -7.96
C ILE A 96 10.24 -7.08 -8.85
N ALA A 97 10.06 -7.15 -10.18
CA ALA A 97 11.09 -7.43 -11.19
C ALA A 97 12.28 -6.45 -11.18
#